data_AF-A0A1X7U168-F1
#
_entry.id   AF-A0A1X7U168-F1
#
_cell.length_a   1.000
_cell.length_b   1.000
_cell.length_c   1.000
_cell.angle_alpha   90.00
_cell.angle_beta   90.00
_cell.angle_gamma   90.00
#
_symmetry.space_group_name_H-M   'P 1'
#
loop_
_entity.id
_entity.type
_entity.pdbx_description
1 polymer ?
#
loop_
_entity_poly.entity_id
_entity_poly.type
_entity_poly.pdbx_seq_one_letter_code
_entity_poly.pdbx_strand_id
1 'polypeptide(L)'
;MVGFHESISSLTFLTYETCLEQFPNMSVSRQPNRVNECRRCATDKHIPKLYSSGNNINPGPVPPQLQDLSQAEEMLVSAIMPVMSIYRLLHGQCDYSGHVINFPQDIKSFATRLPRLPTEINIVVVCKESERTHKDFQVCRRFVKESLTWLMANNVYYQKIGVSLDQDTLAMLPEDGDLSDLCTFQPVEFQSGTTSNDTTTTEDVPNAAPPATERETIEQAIIGGTPINEFQTEGYFSMAFPILFPTGAAYFNGTQMNGITAGHYFTHLIK
;
A
#
# COMPACT_ATOMS: atom_id res chain seq x y z
N MET A 1 5.10 -35.49 -6.11
CA MET A 1 5.06 -34.24 -5.32
C MET A 1 4.68 -33.15 -6.31
N VAL A 2 3.42 -32.69 -6.27
CA VAL A 2 2.93 -31.65 -7.19
C VAL A 2 3.73 -30.38 -6.89
N GLY A 3 4.29 -29.74 -7.93
CA GLY A 3 5.11 -28.56 -7.75
C GLY A 3 4.30 -27.42 -7.10
N PHE A 4 4.97 -26.50 -6.38
CA PHE A 4 4.32 -25.35 -5.75
C PHE A 4 3.49 -24.52 -6.75
N HIS A 5 4.03 -24.26 -7.95
CA HIS A 5 3.34 -23.52 -9.00
C HIS A 5 2.12 -24.26 -9.58
N GLU A 6 2.19 -25.59 -9.66
CA GLU A 6 1.09 -26.43 -10.14
C GLU A 6 -0.03 -26.47 -9.08
N SER A 7 0.35 -26.47 -7.79
CA SER A 7 -0.57 -26.36 -6.67
C SER A 7 -1.28 -25.00 -6.64
N ILE A 8 -0.56 -23.89 -6.84
CA ILE A 8 -1.16 -22.54 -6.94
C ILE A 8 -2.08 -22.44 -8.16
N SER A 9 -1.66 -22.94 -9.32
CA SER A 9 -2.46 -22.88 -10.55
C SER A 9 -3.75 -23.70 -10.46
N SER A 10 -3.80 -24.67 -9.56
CA SER A 10 -5.01 -25.47 -9.29
C SER A 10 -6.01 -24.79 -8.33
N LEU A 11 -5.64 -23.67 -7.70
CA LEU A 11 -6.53 -22.97 -6.78
C LEU A 11 -7.65 -22.25 -7.55
N THR A 12 -8.89 -22.57 -7.23
CA THR A 12 -10.05 -21.82 -7.71
C THR A 12 -10.41 -20.72 -6.72
N PHE A 13 -10.50 -19.49 -7.21
CA PHE A 13 -10.94 -18.33 -6.44
C PHE A 13 -12.39 -18.05 -6.77
N LEU A 14 -13.25 -18.03 -5.75
CA LEU A 14 -14.62 -17.53 -5.86
C LEU A 14 -14.65 -16.09 -5.34
N THR A 15 -15.63 -15.31 -5.75
CA THR A 15 -15.86 -13.94 -5.23
C THR A 15 -17.19 -13.92 -4.52
N TYR A 16 -17.25 -13.42 -3.29
CA TYR A 16 -18.52 -13.22 -2.60
C TYR A 16 -19.29 -12.03 -3.18
N GLU A 17 -20.61 -12.10 -3.21
CA GLU A 17 -21.43 -11.05 -3.82
C GLU A 17 -21.57 -9.81 -2.92
N THR A 18 -21.54 -9.99 -1.59
CA THR A 18 -21.75 -8.90 -0.63
C THR A 18 -20.47 -8.09 -0.41
N CYS A 19 -19.37 -8.74 -0.01
CA CYS A 19 -18.11 -8.07 0.33
C CYS A 19 -17.06 -8.09 -0.79
N LEU A 20 -17.33 -8.76 -1.91
CA LEU A 20 -16.40 -8.92 -3.04
C LEU A 20 -15.02 -9.51 -2.66
N GLU A 21 -14.91 -10.13 -1.49
CA GLU A 21 -13.69 -10.79 -1.06
C GLU A 21 -13.51 -12.11 -1.82
N GLN A 22 -12.25 -12.43 -2.10
CA GLN A 22 -11.83 -13.66 -2.76
C GLN A 22 -10.93 -14.44 -1.83
N PHE A 23 -11.18 -15.74 -1.69
CA PHE A 23 -10.25 -16.68 -1.07
C PHE A 23 -10.23 -17.98 -1.88
N PRO A 24 -9.10 -18.70 -1.86
CA PRO A 24 -9.03 -20.01 -2.49
C PRO A 24 -9.90 -21.02 -1.74
N ASN A 25 -10.58 -21.90 -2.48
CA ASN A 25 -11.33 -23.04 -1.94
C ASN A 25 -12.39 -22.67 -0.88
N MET A 26 -13.10 -21.55 -1.09
CA MET A 26 -14.11 -21.07 -0.14
C MET A 26 -15.31 -21.99 0.02
N SER A 27 -15.77 -22.15 1.27
CA SER A 27 -17.08 -22.70 1.59
C SER A 27 -18.13 -21.60 1.53
N VAL A 28 -19.02 -21.69 0.54
CA VAL A 28 -20.08 -20.70 0.35
C VAL A 28 -21.30 -21.12 1.16
N SER A 29 -21.74 -20.27 2.09
CA SER A 29 -23.06 -20.44 2.69
C SER A 29 -24.09 -19.91 1.71
N ARG A 30 -24.83 -20.81 1.04
CA ARG A 30 -25.98 -20.42 0.23
C ARG A 30 -27.10 -19.97 1.17
N GLN A 31 -27.32 -18.68 1.25
CA GLN A 31 -28.45 -18.10 1.95
C GLN A 31 -29.78 -18.46 1.26
N PRO A 32 -30.93 -18.38 1.96
CA PRO A 32 -32.26 -18.63 1.37
C PRO A 32 -32.56 -17.78 0.14
N ASN A 33 -31.93 -16.59 0.05
CA ASN A 33 -32.02 -15.65 -1.06
C ASN A 33 -31.07 -15.96 -2.24
N ARG A 34 -30.38 -17.12 -2.23
CA ARG A 34 -29.39 -17.58 -3.24
C ARG A 34 -28.14 -16.71 -3.38
N VAL A 35 -27.89 -15.77 -2.47
CA VAL A 35 -26.67 -14.94 -2.48
C VAL A 35 -25.52 -15.75 -1.90
N ASN A 36 -24.38 -15.72 -2.58
CA ASN A 36 -23.14 -16.31 -2.10
C ASN A 36 -22.43 -15.34 -1.16
N GLU A 37 -22.52 -15.60 0.14
CA GLU A 37 -21.94 -14.75 1.18
C GLU A 37 -20.85 -15.46 1.99
N CYS A 38 -19.87 -14.68 2.44
CA CYS A 38 -18.92 -15.16 3.44
C CYS A 38 -19.63 -15.30 4.80
N ARG A 39 -19.07 -16.10 5.70
CA ARG A 39 -19.64 -16.30 7.05
C ARG A 39 -19.92 -14.97 7.77
N ARG A 40 -19.02 -13.99 7.65
CA ARG A 40 -19.15 -12.66 8.26
C ARG A 40 -20.38 -11.90 7.72
N CYS A 41 -20.51 -11.82 6.40
CA CYS A 41 -21.65 -11.18 5.72
C CYS A 41 -22.95 -11.94 5.98
N ALA A 42 -22.90 -13.27 6.08
CA ALA A 42 -24.06 -14.10 6.33
C ALA A 42 -24.67 -13.86 7.71
N THR A 43 -23.84 -13.64 8.72
CA THR A 43 -24.26 -13.35 10.10
C THR A 43 -24.60 -11.87 10.33
N ASP A 44 -24.20 -11.00 9.42
CA ASP A 44 -24.43 -9.56 9.52
C ASP A 44 -25.91 -9.23 9.31
N LYS A 45 -26.51 -8.47 10.24
CA LYS A 45 -27.94 -8.08 10.19
C LYS A 45 -28.15 -6.64 9.74
N HIS A 46 -27.09 -5.89 9.48
CA HIS A 46 -27.19 -4.51 9.02
C HIS A 46 -27.80 -4.41 7.61
N ILE A 47 -28.53 -3.33 7.38
CA ILE A 47 -29.08 -2.97 6.07
C ILE A 47 -28.72 -1.49 5.83
N PRO A 48 -27.83 -1.17 4.88
CA PRO A 48 -27.00 -2.09 4.07
C PRO A 48 -25.97 -2.87 4.93
N LYS A 49 -25.51 -4.03 4.44
CA LYS A 49 -24.49 -4.85 5.13
C LYS A 49 -23.19 -4.06 5.32
N LEU A 50 -22.50 -4.27 6.44
CA LEU A 50 -21.30 -3.51 6.85
C LEU A 50 -20.23 -3.42 5.76
N TYR A 51 -19.92 -4.54 5.11
CA TYR A 51 -18.84 -4.64 4.11
C TYR A 51 -19.37 -4.59 2.67
N SER A 52 -20.60 -4.14 2.47
CA SER A 52 -21.18 -4.05 1.13
C SER A 52 -20.86 -2.74 0.43
N SER A 53 -20.94 -2.76 -0.89
CA SER A 53 -20.95 -1.54 -1.70
C SER A 53 -22.07 -0.57 -1.28
N GLY A 54 -23.22 -1.10 -0.83
CA GLY A 54 -24.32 -0.29 -0.30
C GLY A 54 -23.96 0.49 0.97
N ASN A 55 -22.98 0.02 1.76
CA ASN A 55 -22.45 0.76 2.91
C ASN A 55 -21.22 1.62 2.55
N ASN A 56 -20.91 1.77 1.27
CA ASN A 56 -19.73 2.52 0.79
C ASN A 56 -18.42 1.99 1.41
N ILE A 57 -18.25 0.66 1.47
CA ILE A 57 -17.02 -0.03 1.94
C ILE A 57 -16.34 -0.78 0.78
N ASN A 58 -16.59 -0.36 -0.45
CA ASN A 58 -15.96 -0.91 -1.65
C ASN A 58 -15.31 0.22 -2.48
N PRO A 59 -13.97 0.23 -2.65
CA PRO A 59 -13.27 1.25 -3.42
C PRO A 59 -13.46 1.08 -4.94
N GLY A 60 -14.03 -0.05 -5.36
CA GLY A 60 -14.17 -0.44 -6.75
C GLY A 60 -12.95 -1.20 -7.28
N PRO A 61 -13.04 -1.72 -8.52
CA PRO A 61 -11.91 -2.40 -9.14
C PRO A 61 -10.81 -1.41 -9.51
N VAL A 62 -9.56 -1.88 -9.48
CA VAL A 62 -8.41 -1.12 -9.99
C VAL A 62 -8.53 -1.03 -11.53
N PRO A 63 -8.59 0.17 -12.13
CA PRO A 63 -8.68 0.34 -13.58
C PRO A 63 -7.37 -0.04 -14.27
N PRO A 64 -7.36 -0.39 -15.57
CA PRO A 64 -6.16 -0.80 -16.29
C PRO A 64 -5.00 0.21 -16.22
N GLN A 65 -5.31 1.52 -16.13
CA GLN A 65 -4.32 2.60 -16.04
C GLN A 65 -3.58 2.64 -14.69
N LEU A 66 -4.08 1.94 -13.68
CA LEU A 66 -3.49 1.86 -12.34
C LEU A 66 -3.05 0.43 -11.99
N GLN A 67 -3.13 -0.51 -12.94
CA GLN A 67 -2.63 -1.87 -12.77
C GLN A 67 -1.14 -1.92 -13.09
N ASP A 68 -0.41 -2.78 -12.38
CA ASP A 68 0.99 -3.11 -12.63
C ASP A 68 1.97 -1.93 -12.59
N LEU A 69 1.65 -0.87 -11.83
CA LEU A 69 2.59 0.21 -11.55
C LEU A 69 3.72 -0.28 -10.65
N SER A 70 4.94 0.18 -10.91
CA SER A 70 6.04 0.01 -9.97
C SER A 70 5.85 0.88 -8.73
N GLN A 71 6.55 0.57 -7.64
CA GLN A 71 6.47 1.40 -6.42
C GLN A 71 6.84 2.86 -6.69
N ALA A 72 7.87 3.11 -7.51
CA ALA A 72 8.24 4.46 -7.90
C ALA A 72 7.15 5.15 -8.73
N GLU A 73 6.47 4.45 -9.62
CA GLU A 73 5.35 4.98 -10.40
C GLU A 73 4.14 5.31 -9.50
N GLU A 74 3.81 4.44 -8.55
CA GLU A 74 2.76 4.71 -7.55
C GLU A 74 3.07 5.99 -6.77
N MET A 75 4.32 6.15 -6.30
CA MET A 75 4.75 7.35 -5.58
C MET A 75 4.72 8.62 -6.45
N LEU A 76 5.08 8.52 -7.73
CA LEU A 76 5.05 9.64 -8.68
C LEU A 76 3.62 10.15 -8.91
N VAL A 77 2.61 9.28 -8.83
CA VAL A 77 1.20 9.64 -9.08
C VAL A 77 0.42 9.96 -7.81
N SER A 78 0.99 9.72 -6.62
CA SER A 78 0.36 10.04 -5.33
C SER A 78 0.45 11.53 -4.97
N ALA A 79 -0.71 12.13 -4.67
CA ALA A 79 -0.78 13.52 -4.21
C ALA A 79 -0.29 13.69 -2.76
N ILE A 80 -0.41 12.65 -1.92
CA ILE A 80 0.13 12.57 -0.57
C ILE A 80 1.23 11.51 -0.54
N MET A 81 2.35 11.80 0.12
CA MET A 81 3.43 10.84 0.27
C MET A 81 3.58 10.47 1.75
N PRO A 82 2.98 9.35 2.19
CA PRO A 82 3.16 8.89 3.56
C PRO A 82 4.59 8.39 3.77
N VAL A 83 5.21 8.78 4.88
CA VAL A 83 6.46 8.17 5.34
C VAL A 83 6.19 6.79 5.95
N MET A 84 6.79 5.74 5.40
CA MET A 84 6.67 4.36 5.87
C MET A 84 8.03 3.64 5.86
N SER A 85 8.27 2.80 6.87
CA SER A 85 9.47 1.95 6.95
C SER A 85 9.10 0.51 6.65
N ILE A 86 9.64 -0.04 5.56
CA ILE A 86 9.44 -1.42 5.14
C ILE A 86 10.77 -2.16 5.23
N TYR A 87 10.78 -3.35 5.84
CA TYR A 87 11.94 -4.23 5.89
C TYR A 87 11.73 -5.39 4.93
N ARG A 88 12.72 -5.71 4.09
CA ARG A 88 12.71 -6.96 3.31
C ARG A 88 13.44 -8.04 4.11
N LEU A 89 12.74 -9.13 4.40
CA LEU A 89 13.30 -10.33 5.01
C LEU A 89 14.15 -11.11 4.00
N LEU A 90 15.06 -11.95 4.48
CA LEU A 90 15.99 -12.77 3.68
C LEU A 90 15.32 -13.63 2.60
N HIS A 91 14.04 -13.93 2.76
CA HIS A 91 13.25 -14.75 1.83
C HIS A 91 12.37 -13.92 0.87
N GLY A 92 12.59 -12.61 0.77
CA GLY A 92 11.86 -11.71 -0.12
C GLY A 92 10.50 -11.22 0.39
N GLN A 93 10.08 -11.67 1.57
CA GLN A 93 8.88 -11.14 2.25
C GLN A 93 9.14 -9.74 2.80
N CYS A 94 8.13 -8.87 2.76
CA CYS A 94 8.17 -7.58 3.44
C CYS A 94 7.63 -7.74 4.87
N ASP A 95 8.30 -7.11 5.83
CA ASP A 95 7.91 -7.04 7.23
C ASP A 95 7.95 -5.58 7.71
N TYR A 96 7.25 -5.30 8.79
CA TYR A 96 7.23 -4.00 9.46
C TYR A 96 7.57 -4.20 10.93
N SER A 97 8.45 -3.36 11.48
CA SER A 97 8.90 -3.49 12.87
C SER A 97 9.04 -2.13 13.52
N GLY A 98 8.29 -1.91 14.60
CA GLY A 98 8.35 -0.68 15.40
C GLY A 98 7.04 -0.41 16.13
N HIS A 99 7.10 0.50 17.11
CA HIS A 99 5.88 1.09 17.64
C HIS A 99 5.27 2.01 16.57
N VAL A 100 4.01 1.79 16.22
CA VAL A 100 3.26 2.72 15.37
C VAL A 100 2.92 3.93 16.23
N ILE A 101 3.69 4.99 16.10
CA ILE A 101 3.31 6.31 16.61
C ILE A 101 2.90 7.14 15.42
N ASN A 102 1.62 7.49 15.37
CA ASN A 102 1.14 8.46 14.40
C ASN A 102 1.55 9.86 14.89
N PHE A 103 2.67 10.36 14.34
CA PHE A 103 2.94 11.77 14.37
C PHE A 103 2.32 12.41 13.14
N PRO A 104 1.59 13.54 13.31
CA PRO A 104 1.19 14.35 12.17
C PRO A 104 2.40 14.54 11.23
N GLN A 105 2.26 14.16 9.96
CA GLN A 105 3.36 14.24 9.01
C GLN A 105 3.52 15.68 8.53
N ASP A 106 4.76 16.17 8.48
CA ASP A 106 5.08 17.52 8.00
C ASP A 106 4.99 17.62 6.48
N ILE A 107 3.79 17.41 5.96
CA ILE A 107 3.47 17.47 4.54
C ILE A 107 3.04 18.92 4.28
N LYS A 108 3.95 19.72 3.72
CA LYS A 108 3.79 21.14 3.41
C LYS A 108 2.44 21.51 2.77
N SER A 109 1.90 20.62 1.93
CA SER A 109 0.58 20.69 1.27
C SER A 109 0.42 19.50 0.31
N PHE A 110 -0.81 19.18 -0.10
CA PHE A 110 -1.07 18.19 -1.16
C PHE A 110 -0.35 18.59 -2.45
N ALA A 111 0.22 17.63 -3.18
CA ALA A 111 0.77 17.92 -4.51
C ALA A 111 -0.38 18.19 -5.49
N THR A 112 -0.47 19.44 -5.93
CA THR A 112 -1.42 19.89 -6.97
C THR A 112 -0.79 19.91 -8.37
N ARG A 113 0.52 19.67 -8.46
CA ARG A 113 1.26 19.44 -9.70
C ARG A 113 1.94 18.07 -9.60
N LEU A 114 1.65 17.19 -10.55
CA LEU A 114 2.17 15.82 -10.61
C LEU A 114 2.60 15.47 -12.05
N PRO A 115 3.57 14.57 -12.29
CA PRO A 115 4.30 13.80 -11.28
C PRO A 115 5.26 14.67 -10.46
N ARG A 116 5.62 14.21 -9.27
CA ARG A 116 6.65 14.87 -8.44
C ARG A 116 7.99 14.85 -9.16
N LEU A 117 8.86 15.80 -8.82
CA LEU A 117 10.24 15.72 -9.29
C LEU A 117 10.86 14.43 -8.74
N PRO A 118 11.63 13.68 -9.55
CA PRO A 118 12.26 12.46 -9.06
C PRO A 118 13.14 12.69 -7.82
N THR A 119 13.76 13.86 -7.68
CA THR A 119 14.55 14.27 -6.50
C THR A 119 13.71 14.59 -5.25
N GLU A 120 12.39 14.76 -5.39
CA GLU A 120 11.48 14.98 -4.26
C GLU A 120 10.94 13.67 -3.69
N ILE A 121 11.13 12.56 -4.41
CA ILE A 121 10.79 11.22 -3.94
C ILE A 121 11.95 10.73 -3.07
N ASN A 122 11.89 11.02 -1.77
CA ASN A 122 12.91 10.62 -0.81
C ASN A 122 12.79 9.13 -0.51
N ILE A 123 13.40 8.27 -1.33
CA ILE A 123 13.54 6.85 -1.03
C ILE A 123 14.94 6.59 -0.49
N VAL A 124 15.00 6.10 0.75
CA VAL A 124 16.23 5.61 1.36
C VAL A 124 16.20 4.10 1.31
N VAL A 125 17.15 3.51 0.58
CA VAL A 125 17.30 2.06 0.49
C VAL A 125 18.42 1.63 1.43
N VAL A 126 18.05 0.83 2.42
CA VAL A 126 18.99 0.21 3.35
C VAL A 126 19.18 -1.23 2.91
N CYS A 127 20.30 -1.54 2.24
CA CYS A 127 20.58 -2.87 1.69
C CYS A 127 22.04 -3.29 1.92
N LYS A 128 22.32 -4.58 1.73
CA LYS A 128 23.69 -5.07 1.64
C LYS A 128 24.32 -4.55 0.35
N GLU A 129 25.63 -4.30 0.38
CA GLU A 129 26.37 -3.74 -0.75
C GLU A 129 26.30 -4.59 -2.03
N SER A 130 26.05 -5.90 -1.89
CA SER A 130 25.90 -6.86 -2.99
C SER A 130 24.52 -6.86 -3.66
N GLU A 131 23.52 -6.18 -3.11
CA GLU A 131 22.10 -6.27 -3.53
C GLU A 131 21.55 -4.95 -4.10
N ARG A 132 22.31 -4.27 -4.97
CA ARG A 132 21.98 -2.91 -5.44
C ARG A 132 20.91 -2.80 -6.55
N THR A 133 20.42 -3.91 -7.09
CA THR A 133 19.43 -3.87 -8.20
C THR A 133 18.02 -4.13 -7.68
N HIS A 134 17.15 -3.12 -7.77
CA HIS A 134 15.75 -3.24 -7.35
C HIS A 134 14.82 -2.84 -8.50
N LYS A 135 13.87 -3.73 -8.84
CA LYS A 135 12.84 -3.45 -9.85
C LYS A 135 11.86 -2.35 -9.43
N ASP A 136 11.80 -2.04 -8.13
CA ASP A 136 10.85 -1.08 -7.54
C ASP A 136 11.06 0.36 -8.07
N PHE A 137 12.25 0.67 -8.60
CA PHE A 137 12.64 1.97 -9.16
C PHE A 137 12.49 2.07 -10.67
N GLN A 138 12.03 1.00 -11.34
CA GLN A 138 11.78 1.05 -12.77
C GLN A 138 10.56 1.93 -13.03
N VAL A 139 10.70 2.91 -13.91
CA VAL A 139 9.66 3.88 -14.26
C VAL A 139 9.52 3.97 -15.76
N CYS A 140 8.27 3.92 -16.23
CA CYS A 140 7.89 4.19 -17.60
C CYS A 140 7.02 5.45 -17.63
N ARG A 141 7.50 6.50 -18.31
CA ARG A 141 6.80 7.78 -18.46
C ARG A 141 5.35 7.61 -18.94
N ARG A 142 5.10 6.62 -19.82
CA ARG A 142 3.77 6.36 -20.37
C ARG A 142 2.77 5.97 -19.28
N PHE A 143 3.14 5.05 -18.38
CA PHE A 143 2.26 4.60 -17.30
C PHE A 143 1.91 5.78 -16.37
N VAL A 144 2.92 6.52 -15.90
CA VAL A 144 2.72 7.73 -15.07
C VAL A 144 1.73 8.72 -15.71
N LYS A 145 1.88 8.99 -17.01
CA LYS A 145 0.98 9.89 -17.75
C LYS A 145 -0.45 9.36 -17.81
N GLU A 146 -0.62 8.09 -18.17
CA GLU A 146 -1.93 7.44 -18.29
C GLU A 146 -2.65 7.40 -16.95
N SER A 147 -1.95 7.02 -15.87
CA SER A 147 -2.45 6.98 -14.50
C SER A 147 -2.92 8.36 -14.03
N LEU A 148 -2.09 9.40 -14.19
CA LEU A 148 -2.45 10.76 -13.79
C LEU A 148 -3.66 11.30 -14.57
N THR A 149 -3.67 11.06 -15.88
CA THR A 149 -4.80 11.46 -16.74
C THR A 149 -6.10 10.81 -16.24
N TRP A 150 -6.05 9.53 -15.90
CA TRP A 150 -7.20 8.80 -15.38
C TRP A 150 -7.63 9.30 -14.00
N LEU A 151 -6.68 9.49 -13.07
CA LEU A 151 -6.96 9.96 -11.70
C LEU A 151 -7.59 11.34 -11.69
N MET A 152 -7.08 12.29 -12.49
CA MET A 152 -7.67 13.63 -12.60
C MET A 152 -9.12 13.58 -13.13
N ALA A 153 -9.45 12.62 -13.98
CA ALA A 153 -10.79 12.48 -14.56
C ALA A 153 -11.78 11.69 -13.67
N ASN A 154 -11.30 10.80 -12.79
CA ASN A 154 -12.16 9.83 -12.09
C ASN A 154 -12.06 9.86 -10.56
N ASN A 155 -11.01 10.45 -10.00
CA ASN A 155 -10.84 10.53 -8.55
C ASN A 155 -11.35 11.88 -8.02
N VAL A 156 -12.36 11.82 -7.15
CA VAL A 156 -13.02 13.02 -6.60
C VAL A 156 -12.06 13.92 -5.82
N TYR A 157 -11.04 13.35 -5.16
CA TYR A 157 -10.09 14.13 -4.36
C TYR A 157 -9.03 14.79 -5.22
N TYR A 158 -8.58 14.14 -6.30
CA TYR A 158 -7.68 14.77 -7.29
C TYR A 158 -8.35 15.97 -7.96
N GLN A 159 -9.64 15.85 -8.28
CA GLN A 159 -10.44 16.96 -8.79
C GLN A 159 -10.59 18.07 -7.74
N LYS A 160 -10.91 17.71 -6.49
CA LYS A 160 -11.15 18.65 -5.40
C LYS A 160 -9.94 19.52 -5.08
N ILE A 161 -8.73 18.95 -5.06
CA ILE A 161 -7.50 19.72 -4.81
C ILE A 161 -6.93 20.39 -6.07
N GLY A 162 -7.52 20.12 -7.25
CA GLY A 162 -7.08 20.69 -8.52
C GLY A 162 -5.72 20.17 -8.98
N VAL A 163 -5.51 18.85 -8.94
CA VAL A 163 -4.29 18.24 -9.49
C VAL A 163 -4.17 18.56 -10.98
N SER A 164 -2.97 18.95 -11.39
CA SER A 164 -2.61 19.25 -12.77
C SER A 164 -1.38 18.45 -13.18
N LEU A 165 -1.33 18.08 -14.47
CA LEU A 165 -0.22 17.34 -15.05
C LEU A 165 0.93 18.28 -15.41
N ASP A 166 2.05 18.13 -14.70
CA ASP A 166 3.30 18.82 -14.97
C ASP A 166 4.03 18.17 -16.16
N GLN A 167 3.94 18.81 -17.32
CA GLN A 167 4.56 18.29 -18.55
C GLN A 167 6.07 18.34 -18.50
N ASP A 168 6.66 19.32 -17.80
CA ASP A 168 8.11 19.49 -17.74
C ASP A 168 8.72 18.36 -16.90
N THR A 169 8.15 18.11 -15.72
CA THR A 169 8.58 16.99 -14.87
C THR A 169 8.32 15.64 -15.53
N LEU A 170 7.18 15.48 -16.21
CA LEU A 170 6.90 14.26 -16.96
C LEU A 170 7.92 14.03 -18.09
N ALA A 171 8.38 15.08 -18.76
CA ALA A 171 9.39 15.00 -19.81
C ALA A 171 10.79 14.62 -19.28
N MET A 172 11.06 14.80 -17.98
CA MET A 172 12.31 14.38 -17.34
C MET A 172 12.34 12.88 -17.02
N LEU A 173 11.19 12.22 -16.90
CA LEU A 173 11.14 10.77 -16.62
C LEU A 173 11.65 9.95 -17.81
N PRO A 174 12.34 8.82 -17.60
CA PRO A 174 12.74 7.93 -18.70
C PRO A 174 11.54 7.35 -19.45
N GLU A 175 11.68 7.03 -20.74
CA GLU A 175 10.62 6.33 -21.48
C GLU A 175 10.31 4.96 -20.87
N ASP A 176 11.36 4.23 -20.52
CA ASP A 176 11.39 3.02 -19.70
C ASP A 176 12.81 2.92 -19.12
N GLY A 177 12.97 3.07 -17.81
CA GLY A 177 14.29 3.13 -17.20
C GLY A 177 14.26 3.07 -15.69
N ASP A 178 15.45 3.02 -15.09
CA ASP A 178 15.63 2.89 -13.66
C ASP A 178 15.92 4.26 -13.00
N LEU A 179 15.23 4.57 -11.90
CA LEU A 179 15.45 5.78 -11.10
C LEU A 179 16.40 5.57 -9.91
N SER A 180 17.08 4.42 -9.82
CA SER A 180 18.02 4.13 -8.71
C SER A 180 19.05 5.23 -8.46
N ASP A 181 19.51 5.94 -9.49
CA ASP A 181 20.50 7.04 -9.37
C ASP A 181 20.01 8.23 -8.51
N LEU A 182 18.72 8.31 -8.23
CA LEU A 182 18.09 9.37 -7.46
C LEU A 182 17.78 8.96 -6.02
N CYS A 183 18.00 7.69 -5.67
CA CYS A 183 17.78 7.17 -4.33
C CYS A 183 19.03 7.26 -3.47
N THR A 184 18.85 7.47 -2.17
CA THR A 184 19.97 7.44 -1.23
C THR A 184 20.16 6.00 -0.74
N PHE A 185 21.31 5.40 -1.05
CA PHE A 185 21.68 4.08 -0.55
C PHE A 185 22.49 4.20 0.74
N GLN A 186 22.05 3.52 1.80
CA GLN A 186 22.80 3.38 3.04
C GLN A 186 23.25 1.92 3.19
N PRO A 187 24.54 1.62 2.95
CA PRO A 187 25.07 0.27 3.13
C PRO A 187 25.13 -0.10 4.62
N VAL A 188 24.75 -1.34 4.96
CA VAL A 188 24.84 -1.86 6.34
C VAL A 188 25.96 -2.89 6.44
N GLU A 189 26.94 -2.63 7.30
CA GLU A 189 27.94 -3.63 7.70
C GLU A 189 27.38 -4.46 8.86
N PHE A 190 26.99 -5.72 8.58
CA PHE A 190 26.71 -6.67 9.66
C PHE A 190 28.02 -7.24 10.20
N GLN A 191 28.40 -6.86 11.42
CA GLN A 191 29.43 -7.60 12.16
C GLN A 191 28.87 -8.97 12.52
N SER A 192 29.42 -10.02 11.93
CA SER A 192 29.05 -11.41 12.24
C SER A 192 29.44 -11.74 13.68
N GLY A 193 28.50 -11.65 14.61
CA GLY A 193 28.67 -12.18 15.96
C GLY A 193 28.73 -13.71 15.90
N THR A 194 29.88 -14.28 16.25
CA THR A 194 30.10 -15.71 16.41
C THR A 194 29.16 -16.27 17.47
N THR A 195 28.11 -17.00 17.08
CA THR A 195 27.32 -17.82 18.01
C THR A 195 28.00 -19.17 18.22
N SER A 196 28.43 -19.41 19.46
CA SER A 196 28.82 -20.73 19.96
C SER A 196 27.64 -21.70 19.86
N ASN A 197 27.95 -22.89 19.36
CA ASN A 197 27.05 -24.03 19.22
C ASN A 197 26.34 -24.35 20.55
N ASP A 198 25.01 -24.43 20.57
CA ASP A 198 24.36 -25.44 21.37
C ASP A 198 23.02 -25.90 20.77
N THR A 199 22.84 -27.21 20.79
CA THR A 199 21.76 -27.95 20.13
C THR A 199 20.63 -28.16 21.14
N THR A 200 19.41 -27.66 20.89
CA THR A 200 18.19 -28.30 21.40
C THR A 200 16.98 -27.95 20.54
N THR A 201 16.41 -28.97 19.93
CA THR A 201 15.13 -28.99 19.23
C THR A 201 13.98 -28.73 20.22
N THR A 202 13.20 -27.67 20.01
CA THR A 202 11.80 -27.61 20.44
C THR A 202 11.00 -26.80 19.42
N GLU A 203 9.94 -27.42 18.91
CA GLU A 203 8.84 -26.76 18.22
C GLU A 203 8.18 -25.79 19.21
N ASP A 204 8.17 -24.49 18.91
CA ASP A 204 7.09 -23.54 19.21
C ASP A 204 7.56 -22.12 18.88
N VAL A 205 6.65 -21.34 18.31
CA VAL A 205 6.81 -19.96 17.85
C VAL A 205 7.43 -19.07 18.95
N PRO A 206 8.45 -18.26 18.60
CA PRO A 206 8.59 -16.96 19.22
C PRO A 206 8.46 -15.88 18.15
N ASN A 207 7.36 -15.15 18.25
CA ASN A 207 7.24 -13.76 17.82
C ASN A 207 8.20 -12.90 18.69
N ALA A 208 9.49 -13.22 18.64
CA ALA A 208 10.55 -12.47 19.29
C ALA A 208 11.27 -11.71 18.19
N ALA A 209 10.99 -10.41 18.14
CA ALA A 209 11.84 -9.47 17.46
C ALA A 209 13.30 -9.74 17.87
N PRO A 210 14.28 -9.59 16.94
CA PRO A 210 15.68 -9.55 17.33
C PRO A 210 15.85 -8.55 18.48
N PRO A 211 16.69 -8.84 19.48
CA PRO A 211 16.98 -7.88 20.53
C PRO A 211 17.37 -6.55 19.90
N ALA A 212 16.89 -5.47 20.50
CA ALA A 212 17.12 -4.10 20.08
C ALA A 212 18.61 -3.75 20.19
N THR A 213 19.42 -4.24 19.24
CA THR A 213 20.77 -3.77 19.01
C THR A 213 20.63 -2.44 18.27
N GLU A 214 21.05 -1.37 18.95
CA GLU A 214 21.21 0.02 18.48
C GLU A 214 20.70 0.27 17.05
N ARG A 215 19.41 0.55 16.92
CA ARG A 215 18.88 1.13 15.69
C ARG A 215 19.34 2.58 15.66
N GLU A 216 20.17 2.94 14.69
CA GLU A 216 20.32 4.33 14.28
C GLU A 216 18.90 4.89 14.07
N THR A 217 18.54 5.85 14.92
CA THR A 217 17.30 6.57 14.76
C THR A 217 17.47 7.34 13.45
N ILE A 218 16.80 6.88 12.38
CA ILE A 218 16.71 7.67 11.15
C ILE A 218 16.06 8.98 11.58
N GLU A 219 16.85 10.05 11.64
CA GLU A 219 16.34 11.39 11.89
C GLU A 219 15.34 11.70 10.79
N GLN A 220 14.05 11.65 11.12
CA GLN A 220 13.01 12.06 10.20
C GLN A 220 13.25 13.53 9.86
N ALA A 221 13.31 13.86 8.58
CA ALA A 221 13.43 15.24 8.14
C ALA A 221 12.19 16.03 8.62
N ILE A 222 12.37 16.84 9.67
CA ILE A 222 11.37 17.80 10.15
C ILE A 222 11.41 18.99 9.19
N ILE A 223 10.41 19.16 8.34
CA ILE A 223 10.38 20.22 7.31
C ILE A 223 9.20 21.17 7.55
N GLY A 224 9.36 22.06 8.53
CA GLY A 224 8.30 22.85 9.19
C GLY A 224 7.03 23.22 8.40
N GLY A 225 5.88 22.97 9.05
CA GLY A 225 4.52 23.30 8.61
C GLY A 225 3.44 22.89 9.64
N THR A 226 2.16 23.09 9.34
CA THR A 226 1.06 22.46 10.11
C THR A 226 0.86 21.05 9.55
N PRO A 227 1.14 20.01 10.34
CA PRO A 227 1.23 18.67 9.80
C PRO A 227 -0.14 18.04 9.48
N ILE A 228 -0.18 17.19 8.44
CA ILE A 228 -1.38 16.52 7.96
C ILE A 228 -1.69 15.31 8.86
N ASN A 229 -2.94 15.20 9.30
CA ASN A 229 -3.45 14.07 10.07
C ASN A 229 -4.32 13.16 9.17
N GLU A 230 -3.95 11.89 9.01
CA GLU A 230 -4.61 10.94 8.12
C GLU A 230 -6.05 10.58 8.52
N PHE A 231 -6.39 10.70 9.80
CA PHE A 231 -7.72 10.43 10.34
C PHE A 231 -8.63 11.65 10.32
N GLN A 232 -8.11 12.85 10.10
CA GLN A 232 -8.89 14.08 10.02
C GLN A 232 -8.95 14.64 8.60
N THR A 233 -7.96 14.30 7.78
CA THR A 233 -7.86 14.79 6.41
C THR A 233 -8.78 14.00 5.48
N GLU A 234 -9.72 14.70 4.87
CA GLU A 234 -10.64 14.13 3.89
C GLU A 234 -9.88 13.59 2.68
N GLY A 235 -10.18 12.35 2.28
CA GLY A 235 -9.55 11.72 1.12
C GLY A 235 -8.08 11.35 1.29
N TYR A 236 -7.52 11.42 2.51
CA TYR A 236 -6.09 11.14 2.75
C TYR A 236 -5.62 9.84 2.09
N PHE A 237 -6.26 8.71 2.40
CA PHE A 237 -5.85 7.41 1.86
C PHE A 237 -6.01 7.32 0.34
N SER A 238 -6.96 8.04 -0.24
CA SER A 238 -7.15 8.06 -1.69
C SER A 238 -6.11 8.89 -2.42
N MET A 239 -5.61 9.95 -1.79
CA MET A 239 -4.51 10.75 -2.31
C MET A 239 -3.14 10.13 -2.03
N ALA A 240 -3.02 9.32 -0.98
CA ALA A 240 -1.78 8.62 -0.60
C ALA A 240 -1.60 7.32 -1.38
N PHE A 241 -2.69 6.57 -1.56
CA PHE A 241 -2.72 5.26 -2.20
C PHE A 241 -3.80 5.24 -3.30
N PRO A 242 -3.62 6.01 -4.39
CA PRO A 242 -4.63 6.17 -5.43
C PRO A 242 -4.95 4.87 -6.16
N ILE A 243 -4.08 3.87 -6.11
CA ILE A 243 -4.28 2.54 -6.69
C ILE A 243 -5.29 1.74 -5.86
N LEU A 244 -5.23 1.84 -4.53
CA LEU A 244 -6.17 1.17 -3.61
C LEU A 244 -7.55 1.85 -3.59
N PHE A 245 -7.59 3.15 -3.87
CA PHE A 245 -8.81 3.97 -3.85
C PHE A 245 -8.93 4.81 -5.13
N PRO A 246 -9.12 4.16 -6.29
CA PRO A 246 -9.01 4.80 -7.60
C PRO A 246 -9.99 5.96 -7.79
N THR A 247 -11.21 5.82 -7.28
CA THR A 247 -12.27 6.83 -7.43
C THR A 247 -12.41 7.76 -6.22
N GLY A 248 -11.75 7.45 -5.10
CA GLY A 248 -12.01 8.08 -3.80
C GLY A 248 -13.23 7.51 -3.04
N ALA A 249 -13.87 6.46 -3.57
CA ALA A 249 -14.88 5.69 -2.85
C ALA A 249 -14.29 4.97 -1.63
N ALA A 250 -15.17 4.47 -0.76
CA ALA A 250 -14.79 3.81 0.48
C ALA A 250 -13.91 4.64 1.42
N TYR A 251 -14.09 5.97 1.48
CA TYR A 251 -13.40 6.81 2.44
C TYR A 251 -13.80 6.46 3.88
N PHE A 252 -12.82 6.23 4.77
CA PHE A 252 -13.04 5.82 6.15
C PHE A 252 -13.97 6.73 6.94
N ASN A 253 -13.76 8.05 6.89
CA ASN A 253 -14.66 9.02 7.54
C ASN A 253 -15.78 9.51 6.62
N GLY A 254 -16.06 8.78 5.53
CA GLY A 254 -17.14 9.10 4.62
C GLY A 254 -18.50 8.82 5.23
N THR A 255 -19.57 9.24 4.55
CA THR A 255 -20.94 8.88 4.90
C THR A 255 -21.21 7.40 4.62
N GLN A 256 -20.95 6.54 5.61
CA GLN A 256 -21.47 5.18 5.66
C GLN A 256 -22.78 5.17 6.45
N MET A 257 -23.72 4.29 6.09
CA MET A 257 -24.97 4.15 6.85
C MET A 257 -24.75 3.39 8.17
N ASN A 258 -23.80 2.46 8.18
CA ASN A 258 -23.40 1.67 9.33
C ASN A 258 -21.90 1.85 9.58
N GLY A 259 -21.54 2.38 10.75
CA GLY A 259 -20.16 2.67 11.11
C GLY A 259 -19.30 1.41 11.25
N ILE A 260 -18.04 1.52 10.84
CA ILE A 260 -17.03 0.46 10.93
C ILE A 260 -15.83 0.94 11.74
N THR A 261 -15.20 0.05 12.50
CA THR A 261 -13.96 0.39 13.21
C THR A 261 -12.80 0.48 12.21
N ALA A 262 -11.78 1.29 12.53
CA ALA A 262 -10.59 1.42 11.70
C ALA A 262 -9.92 0.05 11.40
N GLY A 263 -9.82 -0.82 12.41
CA GLY A 263 -9.26 -2.17 12.24
C GLY A 263 -10.04 -2.99 11.21
N HIS A 264 -11.38 -3.04 11.31
CA HIS A 264 -12.20 -3.78 10.36
C HIS A 264 -12.19 -3.17 8.95
N TYR A 265 -12.11 -1.85 8.85
CA TYR A 265 -11.97 -1.13 7.59
C TYR A 265 -10.67 -1.52 6.87
N PHE A 266 -9.52 -1.40 7.54
CA PHE A 266 -8.23 -1.70 6.93
C PHE A 266 -8.08 -3.18 6.58
N THR A 267 -8.49 -4.09 7.46
CA THR A 267 -8.46 -5.54 7.15
C THR A 267 -9.33 -5.91 5.95
N HIS A 268 -10.41 -5.18 5.70
CA HIS A 268 -11.26 -5.45 4.54
C HIS A 268 -10.68 -4.92 3.23
N LEU A 269 -10.06 -3.73 3.27
CA LEU A 269 -9.66 -2.95 2.11
C LEU A 269 -8.20 -3.15 1.68
N ILE A 270 -7.32 -3.48 2.61
CA ILE A 270 -5.91 -3.80 2.34
C ILE A 270 -5.84 -5.32 2.17
N LYS A 271 -5.86 -5.79 0.92
CA LYS A 271 -5.68 -7.21 0.54
C LYS A 271 -4.46 -7.36 -0.35
#